data_AF-A0A0F2PK61-F1
#
_entry.id   AF-A0A0F2PK61-F1
#
_cell.length_a   1.000
_cell.length_b   1.000
_cell.length_c   1.000
_cell.angle_alpha   90.00
_cell.angle_beta   90.00
_cell.angle_gamma   90.00
#
_symmetry.space_group_name_H-M   'P 1'
#
loop_
_entity.id
_entity.type
_entity.pdbx_description
1 polymer ?
#
loop_
_entity_poly.entity_id
_entity_poly.type
_entity_poly.pdbx_seq_one_letter_code
_entity_poly.pdbx_strand_id
1 'polypeptide(L)'
;MSGARDLEGHTVLVRSDLSQGLDAAFAAYLRDLAGRGARVAVIAGYDNPGGDVNPTLSLRHLIQPLQQLTGLPVHFVGDCVGPIAEAGLAATPAGAIALLENLRFHPEAKRHSRTFAIRLSVLGDFFSIPGGMPETASVWIRELAKLLPEPTTDLVVRS
;
A
#
# COMPACT_ATOMS: atom_id res chain seq x y z
N MET A 1 22.06 -13.56 9.59
CA MET A 1 22.15 -12.13 9.26
C MET A 1 20.87 -11.48 9.73
N SER A 2 20.87 -10.89 10.93
CA SER A 2 19.71 -10.13 11.41
C SER A 2 19.66 -8.85 10.59
N GLY A 3 18.78 -8.79 9.59
CA GLY A 3 18.46 -7.51 8.94
C GLY A 3 17.97 -6.54 10.03
N ALA A 4 18.37 -5.27 9.93
CA ALA A 4 17.85 -4.25 10.84
C ALA A 4 16.31 -4.28 10.79
N ARG A 5 15.67 -4.41 11.96
CA ARG A 5 14.21 -4.37 12.09
C ARG A 5 13.75 -2.96 12.43
N ASP A 6 14.23 -2.00 11.66
CA ASP A 6 14.04 -0.57 11.91
C ASP A 6 12.60 -0.11 11.67
N LEU A 7 11.79 -0.91 10.98
CA LEU A 7 10.36 -0.67 10.76
C LEU A 7 9.45 -1.53 11.66
N GLU A 8 10.01 -2.21 12.67
CA GLU A 8 9.21 -3.02 13.60
C GLU A 8 8.15 -2.18 14.31
N GLY A 9 6.93 -2.69 14.37
CA GLY A 9 5.78 -2.00 14.96
C GLY A 9 5.14 -0.94 14.05
N HIS A 10 5.78 -0.55 12.96
CA HIS A 10 5.29 0.49 12.07
C HIS A 10 4.53 -0.08 10.87
N THR A 11 3.61 0.73 10.34
CA THR A 11 2.85 0.43 9.13
C THR A 11 3.33 1.32 7.99
N VAL A 12 3.72 0.71 6.87
CA VAL A 12 4.16 1.42 5.66
C VAL A 12 3.06 1.32 4.61
N LEU A 13 2.49 2.46 4.22
CA LEU A 13 1.57 2.57 3.11
C LEU A 13 2.35 2.56 1.80
N VAL A 14 2.15 1.54 0.96
CA VAL A 14 2.84 1.39 -0.33
C VAL A 14 1.85 1.64 -1.47
N ARG A 15 2.09 2.71 -2.25
CA ARG A 15 1.27 3.05 -3.42
C ARG A 15 1.66 2.21 -4.63
N SER A 16 0.67 1.64 -5.33
CA SER A 16 0.90 1.03 -6.65
C SER A 16 -0.33 1.11 -7.57
N ASP A 17 -0.12 1.10 -8.90
CA ASP A 17 -1.20 0.92 -9.88
C ASP A 17 -1.19 -0.52 -10.39
N LEU A 18 -2.04 -1.37 -9.81
CA LEU A 18 -2.02 -2.80 -10.07
C LEU A 18 -2.67 -3.16 -11.41
N SER A 19 -3.25 -2.20 -12.14
CA SER A 19 -3.58 -2.36 -13.56
C SER A 19 -2.36 -2.63 -14.42
N GLN A 20 -1.18 -2.15 -14.00
CA GLN A 20 0.06 -2.37 -14.74
C GLN A 20 0.67 -3.75 -14.47
N GLY A 21 0.04 -4.55 -13.61
CA GLY A 21 0.47 -5.89 -13.24
C GLY A 21 1.30 -5.92 -11.96
N LEU A 22 1.75 -7.13 -11.64
CA LEU A 22 2.64 -7.42 -10.52
C LEU A 22 3.98 -7.88 -11.10
N ASP A 23 5.06 -7.19 -10.74
CA ASP A 23 6.40 -7.53 -11.19
C ASP A 23 7.33 -7.94 -10.02
N ALA A 24 8.47 -8.52 -10.38
CA ALA A 24 9.44 -9.00 -9.40
C ALA A 24 10.07 -7.86 -8.58
N ALA A 25 10.16 -6.65 -9.13
CA ALA A 25 10.73 -5.49 -8.44
C ALA A 25 9.79 -5.01 -7.32
N PHE A 26 8.49 -4.90 -7.62
CA PHE A 26 7.46 -4.58 -6.64
C PHE A 26 7.40 -5.62 -5.54
N ALA A 27 7.39 -6.91 -5.88
CA ALA A 27 7.41 -7.98 -4.88
C ALA A 27 8.68 -7.97 -4.01
N ALA A 28 9.85 -7.71 -4.60
CA ALA A 28 11.10 -7.56 -3.86
C ALA A 28 11.04 -6.38 -2.88
N TYR A 29 10.46 -5.26 -3.32
CA TYR A 29 10.26 -4.08 -2.48
C TYR A 29 9.34 -4.36 -1.28
N LEU A 30 8.20 -5.04 -1.50
CA LEU A 30 7.31 -5.43 -0.39
C LEU A 30 8.01 -6.39 0.59
N ARG A 31 8.81 -7.34 0.08
CA ARG A 31 9.61 -8.25 0.91
C ARG A 31 10.64 -7.54 1.76
N ASP A 32 11.31 -6.52 1.22
CA ASP A 32 12.31 -5.73 1.95
C ASP A 32 11.67 -5.06 3.17
N LEU A 33 10.58 -4.31 2.96
CA LEU A 33 9.86 -3.64 4.04
C LEU A 33 9.35 -4.63 5.10
N ALA A 34 8.75 -5.73 4.67
CA ALA A 34 8.29 -6.78 5.57
C ALA A 34 9.45 -7.43 6.36
N GLY A 35 10.59 -7.67 5.70
CA GLY A 35 11.80 -8.21 6.32
C GLY A 35 12.39 -7.29 7.40
N ARG A 36 12.24 -5.99 7.21
CA ARG A 36 12.58 -4.93 8.18
C ARG A 36 11.57 -4.77 9.31
N GLY A 37 10.55 -5.64 9.37
CA GLY A 37 9.57 -5.69 10.46
C GLY A 37 8.30 -4.86 10.21
N ALA A 38 8.17 -4.22 9.05
CA ALA A 38 6.99 -3.42 8.75
C ALA A 38 5.73 -4.29 8.61
N ARG A 39 4.58 -3.72 8.98
CA ARG A 39 3.30 -4.09 8.38
C ARG A 39 3.18 -3.36 7.05
N VAL A 40 3.10 -4.10 5.95
CA VAL A 40 3.07 -3.50 4.61
C VAL A 40 1.63 -3.35 4.14
N ALA A 41 1.14 -2.12 4.01
CA ALA A 41 -0.21 -1.82 3.57
C ALA A 41 -0.21 -1.36 2.10
N VAL A 42 -0.59 -2.24 1.18
CA VAL A 42 -0.66 -1.91 -0.25
C VAL A 42 -1.93 -1.13 -0.53
N ILE A 43 -1.78 0.12 -0.96
CA ILE A 43 -2.87 0.99 -1.39
C ILE A 43 -2.85 1.15 -2.91
N ALA A 44 -3.81 0.49 -3.57
CA ALA A 44 -3.78 0.28 -5.00
C ALA A 44 -5.02 0.78 -5.74
N GLY A 45 -4.82 1.17 -7.00
CA GLY A 45 -5.91 1.36 -7.95
C GLY A 45 -5.91 0.19 -8.93
N TYR A 46 -7.08 -0.19 -9.42
CA TYR A 46 -7.23 -1.21 -10.45
C TYR A 46 -8.40 -0.88 -11.39
N ASP A 47 -8.06 -0.76 -12.66
CA ASP A 47 -8.85 -0.29 -13.80
C ASP A 47 -9.73 0.91 -13.47
N ASN A 48 -10.67 1.30 -14.34
CA ASN A 48 -11.54 2.43 -14.05
C ASN A 48 -12.95 1.95 -13.72
N PRO A 49 -13.33 1.87 -12.43
CA PRO A 49 -14.68 1.45 -12.04
C PRO A 49 -15.75 2.53 -12.26
N GLY A 50 -15.41 3.69 -12.82
CA GLY A 50 -16.36 4.79 -13.00
C GLY A 50 -16.76 5.50 -11.70
N GLY A 51 -16.31 5.00 -10.54
CA GLY A 51 -16.64 5.54 -9.22
C GLY A 51 -17.64 4.69 -8.42
N ASP A 52 -18.14 3.59 -9.00
CA ASP A 52 -19.03 2.65 -8.33
C ASP A 52 -18.28 1.39 -7.90
N VAL A 53 -18.75 0.72 -6.85
CA VAL A 53 -18.19 -0.57 -6.42
C VAL A 53 -18.51 -1.62 -7.48
N ASN A 54 -17.46 -2.19 -8.07
CA ASN A 54 -17.59 -3.28 -9.03
C ASN A 54 -16.82 -4.52 -8.52
N PRO A 55 -17.51 -5.62 -8.17
CA PRO A 55 -16.86 -6.84 -7.69
C PRO A 55 -15.80 -7.40 -8.64
N THR A 56 -15.93 -7.20 -9.96
CA THR A 56 -14.94 -7.68 -10.94
C THR A 56 -13.65 -6.86 -10.93
N LEU A 57 -13.69 -5.66 -10.34
CA LEU A 57 -12.54 -4.74 -10.20
C LEU A 57 -12.05 -4.67 -8.75
N SER A 58 -12.54 -5.55 -7.88
CA SER A 58 -11.99 -5.77 -6.54
C SER A 58 -10.55 -6.24 -6.65
N LEU A 59 -9.71 -5.93 -5.67
CA LEU A 59 -8.32 -6.42 -5.61
C LEU A 59 -8.19 -7.82 -5.03
N ARG A 60 -9.29 -8.45 -4.60
CA ARG A 60 -9.30 -9.76 -3.94
C ARG A 60 -8.66 -10.87 -4.80
N HIS A 61 -8.75 -10.79 -6.13
CA HIS A 61 -8.11 -11.78 -7.02
C HIS A 61 -6.58 -11.70 -7.02
N LEU A 62 -5.99 -10.59 -6.53
CA LEU A 62 -4.53 -10.42 -6.47
C LEU A 62 -3.89 -11.00 -5.21
N ILE A 63 -4.68 -11.53 -4.26
CA ILE A 63 -4.16 -12.17 -3.03
C ILE A 63 -3.22 -13.32 -3.40
N GLN A 64 -3.70 -14.33 -4.13
CA GLN A 64 -2.87 -15.49 -4.49
C GLN A 64 -1.63 -15.10 -5.31
N PRO A 65 -1.75 -14.29 -6.38
CA PRO A 65 -0.58 -13.81 -7.13
C PRO A 65 0.47 -13.12 -6.25
N LEU A 66 0.04 -12.22 -5.35
CA LEU A 66 0.97 -11.55 -4.44
C LEU A 66 1.62 -12.52 -3.46
N GLN A 67 0.87 -13.47 -2.89
CA GLN A 67 1.43 -14.49 -2.00
C GLN A 67 2.48 -15.35 -2.72
N GLN A 68 2.19 -15.79 -3.94
CA GLN A 68 3.11 -16.60 -4.73
C GLN A 68 4.39 -15.84 -5.08
N LEU A 69 4.26 -14.55 -5.45
CA LEU A 69 5.39 -13.75 -5.90
C LEU A 69 6.27 -13.27 -4.74
N THR A 70 5.67 -12.93 -3.61
CA THR A 70 6.38 -12.44 -2.42
C THR A 70 6.80 -13.56 -1.47
N GLY A 71 6.10 -14.69 -1.45
CA GLY A 71 6.26 -15.72 -0.42
C GLY A 71 5.77 -15.29 0.97
N LEU A 72 5.01 -14.19 1.06
CA LEU A 72 4.51 -13.63 2.32
C LEU A 72 3.00 -13.85 2.48
N PRO A 73 2.48 -13.89 3.73
CA PRO A 73 1.04 -13.83 3.97
C PRO A 73 0.45 -12.51 3.45
N VAL A 74 -0.66 -12.60 2.73
CA VAL A 74 -1.42 -11.44 2.24
C VAL A 74 -2.82 -11.48 2.84
N HIS A 75 -3.17 -10.43 3.57
CA HIS A 75 -4.46 -10.22 4.22
C HIS A 75 -5.26 -9.21 3.42
N PHE A 76 -6.42 -9.60 2.92
CA PHE A 76 -7.29 -8.68 2.19
C PHE A 76 -8.14 -7.86 3.14
N VAL A 77 -8.18 -6.55 2.90
CA VAL A 77 -8.95 -5.59 3.68
C VAL A 77 -10.00 -4.98 2.76
N GLY A 78 -11.28 -5.20 3.07
CA GLY A 78 -12.41 -4.89 2.19
C GLY A 78 -12.73 -3.41 1.99
N ASP A 79 -11.90 -2.52 2.53
CA ASP A 79 -11.96 -1.08 2.30
C ASP A 79 -10.53 -0.51 2.37
N CYS A 80 -10.33 0.69 1.83
CA CYS A 80 -9.05 1.40 1.84
C CYS A 80 -8.99 2.56 2.85
N VAL A 81 -10.11 2.91 3.48
CA VAL A 81 -10.22 3.99 4.47
C VAL A 81 -11.29 3.68 5.52
N GLY A 82 -11.21 4.32 6.68
CA GLY A 82 -12.21 4.22 7.74
C GLY A 82 -12.14 2.91 8.55
N PRO A 83 -13.19 2.58 9.33
CA PRO A 83 -13.12 1.56 10.38
C PRO A 83 -12.74 0.15 9.89
N ILE A 84 -13.17 -0.22 8.68
CA ILE A 84 -12.82 -1.52 8.09
C ILE A 84 -11.32 -1.58 7.76
N ALA A 85 -10.76 -0.49 7.22
CA ALA A 85 -9.34 -0.40 6.90
C ALA A 85 -8.48 -0.42 8.17
N GLU A 86 -8.87 0.36 9.17
CA GLU A 86 -8.20 0.42 10.48
C GLU A 86 -8.18 -0.94 11.18
N ALA A 87 -9.32 -1.61 11.26
CA ALA A 87 -9.43 -2.94 11.87
C ALA A 87 -8.66 -4.00 11.10
N GLY A 88 -8.72 -3.98 9.76
CA GLY A 88 -7.98 -4.92 8.91
C GLY A 88 -6.47 -4.77 9.05
N LEU A 89 -5.97 -3.53 9.16
CA LEU A 89 -4.56 -3.28 9.39
C LEU A 89 -4.12 -3.68 10.79
N ALA A 90 -4.89 -3.34 11.82
CA ALA A 90 -4.61 -3.77 13.18
C ALA A 90 -4.52 -5.30 13.32
N ALA A 91 -5.34 -6.04 12.55
CA ALA A 91 -5.32 -7.51 12.52
C ALA A 91 -4.19 -8.11 11.65
N THR A 92 -3.53 -7.31 10.81
CA THR A 92 -2.43 -7.78 9.96
C THR A 92 -1.14 -7.88 10.80
N PRO A 93 -0.43 -9.03 10.81
CA PRO A 93 0.82 -9.16 11.53
C PRO A 93 1.95 -8.30 10.96
N ALA A 94 2.92 -7.94 11.81
CA ALA A 94 4.20 -7.40 11.33
C ALA A 94 4.91 -8.42 10.43
N GLY A 95 5.53 -7.96 9.34
CA GLY A 95 6.14 -8.81 8.33
C GLY A 95 5.14 -9.46 7.35
N ALA A 96 3.86 -9.10 7.42
CA ALA A 96 2.83 -9.50 6.46
C ALA A 96 2.35 -8.32 5.61
N ILE A 97 1.60 -8.64 4.55
CA ILE A 97 1.03 -7.67 3.63
C ILE A 97 -0.47 -7.53 3.91
N ALA A 98 -0.96 -6.31 4.08
CA ALA A 98 -2.36 -5.97 3.96
C ALA A 98 -2.61 -5.42 2.55
N LEU A 99 -3.48 -6.08 1.77
CA LEU A 99 -3.96 -5.58 0.48
C LEU A 99 -5.30 -4.90 0.70
N LEU A 100 -5.31 -3.57 0.69
CA LEU A 100 -6.54 -2.79 0.85
C LEU A 100 -7.31 -2.78 -0.47
N GLU A 101 -8.63 -2.63 -0.38
CA GLU A 101 -9.51 -2.62 -1.55
C GLU A 101 -9.21 -1.44 -2.49
N ASN A 102 -9.69 -1.55 -3.73
CA ASN A 102 -9.47 -0.62 -4.82
C ASN A 102 -9.81 0.83 -4.44
N LEU A 103 -8.77 1.68 -4.36
CA LEU A 103 -8.90 3.11 -4.06
C LEU A 103 -9.84 3.84 -5.03
N ARG A 104 -10.02 3.32 -6.25
CA ARG A 104 -10.87 3.93 -7.27
C ARG A 104 -12.38 3.73 -7.01
N PHE A 105 -12.75 2.91 -6.01
CA PHE A 105 -14.13 2.85 -5.49
C PHE A 105 -14.51 4.06 -4.62
N HIS A 106 -13.53 4.87 -4.21
CA HIS A 106 -13.77 6.09 -3.42
C HIS A 106 -13.72 7.34 -4.31
N PRO A 107 -14.87 7.93 -4.69
CA PRO A 107 -14.91 9.12 -5.54
C PRO A 107 -14.22 10.34 -4.89
N GLU A 108 -14.07 10.36 -3.56
CA GLU A 108 -13.34 11.39 -2.81
C GLU A 108 -11.88 11.50 -3.24
N ALA A 109 -11.26 10.42 -3.74
CA ALA A 109 -9.91 10.47 -4.29
C ALA A 109 -9.78 11.52 -5.42
N LYS A 110 -10.85 11.74 -6.19
CA LYS A 110 -10.94 12.75 -7.26
C LYS A 110 -11.52 14.08 -6.78
N ARG A 111 -12.57 14.07 -5.94
CA ARG A 111 -13.33 15.28 -5.58
C ARG A 111 -12.81 16.02 -4.35
N HIS A 112 -12.28 15.28 -3.36
CA HIS A 112 -11.87 15.80 -2.06
C HIS A 112 -10.50 15.23 -1.68
N SER A 113 -9.54 15.34 -2.60
CA SER A 113 -8.24 14.68 -2.55
C SER A 113 -7.47 14.91 -1.24
N ARG A 114 -7.56 16.10 -0.62
CA ARG A 114 -6.90 16.37 0.65
C ARG A 114 -7.53 15.62 1.82
N THR A 115 -8.85 15.62 1.93
CA THR A 115 -9.57 14.84 2.94
C THR A 115 -9.30 13.35 2.77
N PHE A 116 -9.25 12.87 1.52
CA PHE A 116 -8.90 11.49 1.23
C PHE A 116 -7.48 11.14 1.69
N ALA A 117 -6.49 12.03 1.44
CA ALA A 117 -5.14 11.85 1.93
C ALA A 117 -5.06 11.79 3.46
N ILE A 118 -5.80 12.65 4.16
CA ILE A 118 -5.88 12.63 5.64
C ILE A 118 -6.48 11.31 6.13
N ARG A 119 -7.53 10.80 5.49
CA ARG A 119 -8.13 9.51 5.86
C ARG A 119 -7.15 8.35 5.68
N LEU A 120 -6.34 8.39 4.62
CA LEU A 120 -5.29 7.39 4.39
C LEU A 120 -4.15 7.54 5.40
N SER A 121 -3.76 8.76 5.79
CA SER A 121 -2.64 8.96 6.71
C SER A 121 -2.89 8.40 8.11
N VAL A 122 -4.15 8.18 8.50
CA VAL A 122 -4.50 7.50 9.76
C VAL A 122 -4.05 6.04 9.76
N LEU A 123 -3.86 5.43 8.59
CA LEU A 123 -3.62 4.00 8.44
C LEU A 123 -2.14 3.61 8.55
N GLY A 124 -1.20 4.55 8.53
CA GLY A 124 0.21 4.20 8.60
C GLY A 124 1.12 5.34 9.03
N ASP A 125 2.34 4.95 9.38
CA ASP A 125 3.39 5.83 9.90
C ASP A 125 4.29 6.36 8.78
N PHE A 126 4.39 5.59 7.69
CA PHE A 126 5.19 5.91 6.52
C PHE A 126 4.37 5.78 5.24
N PHE A 127 4.78 6.52 4.22
CA PHE A 127 4.23 6.41 2.87
C PHE A 127 5.35 6.25 1.85
N SER A 128 5.21 5.30 0.93
CA SER A 128 6.17 5.13 -0.15
C SER A 128 5.52 4.82 -1.49
N ILE A 129 6.18 5.25 -2.55
CA ILE A 129 5.82 4.98 -3.94
C ILE A 129 7.04 4.33 -4.58
N PRO A 130 7.04 3.00 -4.82
CA PRO A 130 8.12 2.33 -5.52
C PRO A 130 8.34 2.96 -6.89
N GLY A 131 9.58 3.35 -7.21
CA GLY A 131 9.90 4.09 -8.43
C GLY A 131 9.70 5.62 -8.35
N GLY A 132 9.24 6.14 -7.20
CA GLY A 132 9.09 7.57 -6.94
C GLY A 132 7.74 8.15 -7.35
N MET A 133 7.53 9.43 -7.02
CA MET A 133 6.31 10.17 -7.32
C MET A 133 6.13 10.39 -8.84
N PRO A 134 5.05 9.86 -9.47
CA PRO A 134 4.79 10.12 -10.88
C PRO A 134 4.50 11.59 -11.16
N GLU A 135 4.89 12.11 -12.32
CA GLU A 135 4.54 13.48 -12.74
C GLU A 135 3.01 13.69 -12.79
N THR A 136 2.29 12.67 -13.25
CA THR A 136 0.83 12.63 -13.36
C THR A 136 0.12 12.23 -12.06
N ALA A 137 0.83 12.18 -10.93
CA ALA A 137 0.27 11.79 -9.65
C ALA A 137 -0.94 12.65 -9.26
N SER A 138 -2.02 11.98 -8.87
CA SER A 138 -3.22 12.62 -8.35
C SER A 138 -2.90 13.48 -7.12
N VAL A 139 -3.69 14.53 -6.91
CA VAL A 139 -3.49 15.49 -5.80
C VAL A 139 -3.39 14.78 -4.45
N TRP A 140 -4.22 13.77 -4.19
CA TRP A 140 -4.21 13.06 -2.91
C TRP A 140 -2.89 12.33 -2.64
N ILE A 141 -2.20 11.84 -3.68
CA ILE A 141 -0.90 11.15 -3.54
C ILE A 141 0.14 12.16 -3.06
N ARG A 142 0.14 13.36 -3.67
CA ARG A 142 1.04 14.45 -3.31
C ARG A 142 0.74 15.00 -1.92
N GLU A 143 -0.54 15.08 -1.54
CA GLU A 143 -0.93 15.49 -0.20
C GLU A 143 -0.53 14.45 0.85
N LEU A 144 -0.70 13.16 0.56
CA LEU A 144 -0.30 12.08 1.48
C LEU A 144 1.22 12.07 1.71
N ALA A 145 2.01 12.29 0.67
CA ALA A 145 3.47 12.43 0.77
C ALA A 145 3.94 13.63 1.60
N LYS A 146 3.07 14.63 1.86
CA LYS A 146 3.37 15.72 2.80
C LYS A 146 3.00 15.37 4.24
N LEU A 147 2.08 14.41 4.42
CA LEU A 147 1.56 14.01 5.74
C LEU A 147 2.42 12.92 6.38
N LEU A 148 2.99 12.02 5.58
CA LEU A 148 3.77 10.88 6.05
C LEU A 148 5.19 10.90 5.46
N PRO A 149 6.22 10.63 6.26
CA PRO A 149 7.58 10.48 5.76
C PRO A 149 7.72 9.21 4.90
N GLU A 150 8.74 9.20 4.03
CA GLU A 150 9.18 7.95 3.40
C GLU A 150 9.95 7.10 4.42
N PRO A 151 9.81 5.76 4.40
CA PRO A 151 10.65 4.90 5.22
C PRO A 151 12.09 5.05 4.76
N THR A 152 13.04 5.18 5.69
CA THR A 152 14.46 5.32 5.34
C THR A 152 14.89 4.13 4.50
N THR A 153 15.30 4.36 3.26
CA THR A 153 15.77 3.29 2.39
C THR A 153 17.23 3.02 2.71
N ASP A 154 17.50 2.13 3.67
CA ASP A 154 18.78 1.43 3.74
C ASP A 154 18.83 0.37 2.62
N LEU A 155 18.66 0.81 1.37
CA LEU A 155 19.25 0.11 0.25
C LEU A 155 20.75 0.33 0.43
N VAL A 156 21.37 -0.48 1.29
CA VAL A 156 22.81 -0.64 1.31
C VAL A 156 23.19 -0.94 -0.13
N VAL A 157 23.78 0.09 -0.77
CA VAL A 157 24.54 -0.02 -1.99
C VAL A 157 25.57 -1.10 -1.71
N ARG A 158 25.24 -2.34 -2.04
CA ARG A 158 26.23 -3.40 -2.14
C ARG A 158 26.96 -3.12 -3.44
N SER A 159 28.07 -2.40 -3.26
CA SER A 159 29.25 -2.32 -4.12
C SER A 159 29.49 -3.56 -4.96
#